data_AF-A0A2X0IK42-F1
#
_entry.id   AF-A0A2X0IK42-F1
#
_cell.length_a   1.000
_cell.length_b   1.000
_cell.length_c   1.000
_cell.angle_alpha   90.00
_cell.angle_beta   90.00
_cell.angle_gamma   90.00
#
_symmetry.space_group_name_H-M   'P 1'
#
loop_
_entity.id
_entity.type
_entity.pdbx_description
1 polymer ?
#
loop_
_entity_poly.entity_id
_entity_poly.type
_entity_poly.pdbx_seq_one_letter_code
_entity_poly.pdbx_strand_id
1 'polypeptide(L)'
;MAGELWVSAFSLAGVALGGALTAFTQRAAQRSADRAEERRRSAATAETRRAEQVQAIQEFLACAQLAERAAYSRPEPWGADEDGWMTEAQAVMTKLWTADRGVVLLCDPALEAPARAYGRALNQAVWRETGDVEVNEHLEEHKDAFMIAARSSLART
;
A
#
# COMPACT_ATOMS: atom_id res chain seq x y z
N MET A 1 41.90 -56.41 -31.68
CA MET A 1 42.81 -55.38 -31.13
C MET A 1 42.54 -53.96 -31.68
N ALA A 2 42.87 -53.61 -32.93
CA ALA A 2 42.69 -52.21 -33.40
C ALA A 2 41.21 -51.79 -33.57
N GLY A 3 40.31 -52.69 -34.00
CA GLY A 3 38.89 -52.39 -34.18
C GLY A 3 38.09 -52.23 -32.88
N GLU A 4 38.44 -52.94 -31.81
CA GLU A 4 37.75 -52.88 -30.52
C GLU A 4 38.03 -51.60 -29.74
N LEU A 5 39.23 -51.03 -29.91
CA LEU A 5 39.63 -49.74 -29.34
C LEU A 5 38.83 -48.59 -29.99
N TRP A 6 38.60 -48.65 -31.31
CA TRP A 6 37.82 -47.66 -32.03
C TRP A 6 36.34 -47.68 -31.63
N VAL A 7 35.74 -48.86 -31.45
CA VAL A 7 34.36 -49.00 -30.97
C VAL A 7 34.19 -48.48 -29.54
N SER A 8 35.16 -48.78 -28.66
CA SER A 8 35.15 -48.27 -27.28
C SER A 8 35.30 -46.75 -27.21
N ALA A 9 36.14 -46.17 -28.08
CA ALA A 9 36.31 -44.73 -28.20
C ALA A 9 35.04 -44.02 -28.67
N PHE A 10 34.32 -44.60 -29.65
CA PHE A 10 33.04 -44.07 -30.11
C PHE A 10 31.94 -44.13 -29.03
N SER A 11 31.87 -45.22 -28.25
CA SER A 11 30.94 -45.33 -27.13
C SER A 11 31.22 -44.32 -26.00
N LEU A 12 32.50 -44.13 -25.64
CA LEU A 12 32.90 -43.11 -24.66
C LEU A 12 32.59 -41.68 -25.14
N ALA A 13 32.82 -41.41 -26.43
CA ALA A 13 32.47 -40.12 -27.03
C ALA A 13 30.97 -39.87 -26.97
N GLY A 14 30.13 -40.86 -27.29
CA GLY A 14 28.67 -40.76 -27.20
C GLY A 14 28.16 -40.44 -25.79
N VAL A 15 28.72 -41.10 -24.77
CA VAL A 15 28.36 -40.85 -23.35
C VAL A 15 28.81 -39.45 -22.91
N ALA A 16 30.02 -39.03 -23.28
CA ALA A 16 30.50 -37.70 -22.95
C ALA A 16 29.64 -36.60 -23.60
N LEU A 17 29.23 -36.80 -24.86
CA LEU A 17 28.39 -35.86 -25.61
C LEU A 17 26.97 -35.81 -25.05
N GLY A 18 26.39 -36.97 -24.71
CA GLY A 18 25.08 -37.07 -24.05
C GLY A 18 25.06 -36.44 -22.64
N GLY A 19 26.14 -36.64 -21.87
CA GLY A 19 26.32 -36.02 -20.55
C GLY A 19 26.46 -34.49 -20.65
N ALA A 20 27.21 -33.99 -21.63
CA ALA A 20 27.36 -32.55 -21.87
C ALA A 20 26.04 -31.89 -22.33
N LEU A 21 25.30 -32.53 -23.25
CA LEU A 21 23.96 -32.09 -23.66
C LEU A 21 22.98 -32.05 -22.48
N THR A 22 22.99 -33.08 -21.64
CA THR A 22 22.14 -33.15 -20.44
C THR A 22 22.48 -32.06 -19.45
N ALA A 23 23.77 -31.82 -19.18
CA ALA A 23 24.21 -30.74 -18.29
C ALA A 23 23.80 -29.36 -18.86
N PHE A 24 23.87 -29.17 -20.18
CA PHE A 24 23.46 -27.94 -20.83
C PHE A 24 21.95 -27.71 -20.73
N THR A 25 21.12 -28.71 -21.03
CA THR A 25 19.66 -28.60 -20.94
C THR A 25 19.19 -28.42 -19.50
N GLN A 26 19.81 -29.10 -18.54
CA GLN A 26 19.56 -28.89 -17.10
C GLN A 26 19.90 -27.47 -16.66
N ARG A 27 21.04 -26.93 -17.11
CA ARG A 27 21.44 -25.55 -16.78
C ARG A 27 20.53 -24.51 -17.43
N ALA A 28 20.05 -24.77 -18.65
CA ALA A 28 19.06 -23.93 -19.32
C ALA A 28 17.69 -23.98 -18.60
N ALA A 29 17.26 -25.17 -18.18
CA ALA A 29 16.03 -25.38 -17.41
C ALA A 29 16.11 -24.70 -16.04
N GLN A 30 17.22 -24.85 -15.31
CA GLN A 30 17.47 -24.15 -14.04
C GLN A 30 17.38 -22.64 -14.21
N ARG A 31 18.07 -22.05 -15.19
CA ARG A 31 17.97 -20.60 -15.44
C ARG A 31 16.57 -20.14 -15.80
N SER A 32 15.77 -20.97 -16.45
CA SER A 32 14.38 -20.66 -16.75
C SER A 32 13.50 -20.71 -15.49
N ALA A 33 13.75 -21.69 -14.61
CA ALA A 33 13.07 -21.83 -13.33
C ALA A 33 13.41 -20.66 -12.40
N ASP A 34 14.69 -20.29 -12.29
CA ASP A 34 15.16 -19.17 -11.47
C ASP A 34 14.48 -17.86 -11.89
N ARG A 35 14.36 -17.60 -13.20
CA ARG A 35 13.66 -16.41 -13.71
C ARG A 35 12.16 -16.44 -13.45
N ALA A 36 11.53 -17.61 -13.54
CA ALA A 36 10.11 -17.76 -13.24
C ALA A 36 9.84 -17.55 -11.75
N GLU A 37 10.73 -18.05 -10.88
CA GLU A 37 10.66 -17.86 -9.45
C GLU A 37 10.89 -16.38 -9.07
N GLU A 38 11.88 -15.72 -9.67
CA GLU A 38 12.12 -14.29 -9.45
C GLU A 38 10.90 -13.44 -9.83
N ARG A 39 10.26 -13.73 -10.97
CA ARG A 39 9.00 -13.06 -11.38
C ARG A 39 7.86 -13.32 -10.40
N ARG A 40 7.77 -14.53 -9.85
CA ARG A 40 6.74 -14.86 -8.83
C ARG A 40 7.00 -14.11 -7.53
N ARG A 41 8.25 -14.03 -7.09
CA ARG A 41 8.64 -13.28 -5.88
C ARG A 41 8.38 -11.78 -6.04
N SER A 42 8.73 -11.21 -7.19
CA SER A 42 8.47 -9.79 -7.47
C SER A 42 6.97 -9.49 -7.52
N ALA A 43 6.17 -10.34 -8.17
CA ALA A 43 4.72 -10.22 -8.19
C ALA A 43 4.11 -10.34 -6.78
N ALA A 44 4.57 -11.30 -5.97
CA ALA A 44 4.10 -11.45 -4.59
C ALA A 44 4.43 -10.22 -3.74
N THR A 45 5.63 -9.65 -3.89
CA THR A 45 6.04 -8.44 -3.16
C THR A 45 5.23 -7.22 -3.60
N ALA A 46 4.93 -7.09 -4.90
CA ALA A 46 4.07 -6.02 -5.43
C ALA A 46 2.66 -6.12 -4.85
N GLU A 47 2.08 -7.32 -4.80
CA GLU A 47 0.75 -7.54 -4.21
C GLU A 47 0.73 -7.23 -2.71
N THR A 48 1.77 -7.62 -1.96
CA THR A 48 1.89 -7.26 -0.53
C THR A 48 1.93 -5.75 -0.33
N ARG A 49 2.75 -5.03 -1.09
CA ARG A 49 2.79 -3.56 -1.01
C ARG A 49 1.46 -2.91 -1.37
N ARG A 50 0.78 -3.42 -2.39
CA ARG A 50 -0.55 -2.95 -2.78
C ARG A 50 -1.58 -3.16 -1.66
N ALA A 51 -1.54 -4.31 -0.99
CA ALA A 51 -2.40 -4.57 0.17
C ALA A 51 -2.10 -3.62 1.34
N GLU A 52 -0.83 -3.36 1.64
CA GLU A 52 -0.40 -2.40 2.67
C GLU A 52 -0.90 -0.97 2.36
N GLN A 53 -0.84 -0.55 1.09
CA GLN A 53 -1.37 0.74 0.65
C GLN A 53 -2.88 0.85 0.82
N VAL A 54 -3.64 -0.18 0.40
CA VAL A 54 -5.09 -0.21 0.55
C VAL A 54 -5.46 -0.13 2.03
N GLN A 55 -4.76 -0.88 2.89
CA GLN A 55 -4.98 -0.87 4.33
C GLN A 55 -4.72 0.52 4.93
N ALA A 56 -3.62 1.18 4.57
CA ALA A 56 -3.30 2.53 5.05
C ALA A 56 -4.37 3.56 4.65
N ILE A 57 -4.86 3.49 3.41
CA ILE A 57 -5.95 4.36 2.91
C ILE A 57 -7.26 4.09 3.68
N GLN A 58 -7.60 2.82 3.92
CA GLN A 58 -8.79 2.45 4.68
C GLN A 58 -8.73 2.93 6.14
N GLU A 59 -7.59 2.78 6.80
CA GLU A 59 -7.37 3.27 8.16
C GLU A 59 -7.50 4.79 8.26
N PHE A 60 -6.93 5.52 7.29
CA PHE A 60 -7.09 6.96 7.21
C PHE A 60 -8.55 7.37 7.03
N LEU A 61 -9.28 6.73 6.10
CA LEU A 61 -10.71 7.01 5.89
C LEU A 61 -11.57 6.69 7.11
N ALA A 62 -11.28 5.58 7.81
CA ALA A 62 -11.96 5.23 9.05
C ALA A 62 -11.74 6.30 10.13
N CYS A 63 -10.51 6.78 10.30
CA CYS A 63 -10.21 7.86 11.24
C CYS A 63 -10.84 9.19 10.81
N ALA A 64 -10.86 9.49 9.51
CA ALA A 64 -11.48 10.70 8.96
C ALA A 64 -12.98 10.72 9.25
N GLN A 65 -13.68 9.60 9.07
CA GLN A 65 -15.11 9.49 9.37
C GLN A 65 -15.42 9.67 10.87
N LEU A 66 -14.55 9.15 11.75
CA LEU A 66 -14.67 9.38 13.18
C LEU A 66 -14.46 10.85 13.55
N ALA A 67 -13.49 11.51 12.91
CA ALA A 67 -13.24 12.94 13.11
C ALA A 67 -14.41 13.79 12.62
N GLU A 68 -14.98 13.47 11.46
CA GLU A 68 -16.18 14.13 10.95
C GLU A 68 -17.37 13.96 11.91
N ARG A 69 -17.57 12.75 12.45
CA ARG A 69 -18.60 12.51 13.48
C ARG A 69 -18.35 13.35 14.73
N ALA A 70 -17.10 13.45 15.19
CA ALA A 70 -16.74 14.27 16.35
C ALA A 70 -17.03 15.76 16.10
N ALA A 71 -16.82 16.25 14.87
CA ALA A 71 -17.18 17.62 14.48
C ALA A 71 -18.70 17.85 14.54
N TYR A 72 -19.52 16.91 14.05
CA TYR A 72 -20.98 17.01 14.13
C TYR A 72 -21.52 16.93 15.56
N SER A 73 -20.87 16.15 16.43
CA SER A 73 -21.32 15.98 17.82
C SER A 73 -20.70 17.00 18.78
N ARG A 74 -20.07 18.05 18.26
CA ARG A 74 -19.41 19.05 19.10
C ARG A 74 -20.45 19.77 19.98
N PRO A 75 -20.27 19.79 21.32
CA PRO A 75 -21.11 20.58 22.20
C PRO A 75 -21.06 22.07 21.84
N GLU A 76 -22.16 22.79 22.06
CA GLU A 76 -22.15 24.25 21.92
C GLU A 76 -21.13 24.88 22.89
N PRO A 77 -20.63 26.11 22.59
CA PRO A 77 -19.35 26.64 23.07
C PRO A 77 -19.16 26.85 24.59
N TRP A 78 -20.08 26.36 25.44
CA TRP A 78 -20.08 26.59 26.89
C TRP A 78 -20.41 25.35 27.74
N GLY A 79 -20.40 24.15 27.15
CA GLY A 79 -20.39 22.92 27.96
C GLY A 79 -18.98 22.66 28.51
N ALA A 80 -18.86 22.41 29.82
CA ALA A 80 -17.68 21.71 30.34
C ALA A 80 -17.55 20.34 29.62
N ASP A 81 -16.37 19.72 29.64
CA ASP A 81 -16.17 18.34 29.15
C ASP A 81 -16.89 17.29 30.03
N GLU A 82 -18.08 17.62 30.52
CA GLU A 82 -18.94 16.77 31.34
C GLU A 82 -19.30 15.48 30.60
N ASP A 83 -19.44 15.56 29.27
CA ASP A 83 -19.76 14.41 28.42
C ASP A 83 -18.52 13.70 27.85
N GLY A 84 -17.31 14.18 28.16
CA GLY A 84 -16.04 13.57 27.70
C GLY A 84 -15.73 13.74 26.21
N TRP A 85 -16.52 14.56 25.48
CA TRP A 85 -16.35 14.81 24.04
C TRP A 85 -14.93 15.27 23.69
N MET A 86 -14.33 16.16 24.47
CA MET A 86 -12.98 16.68 24.19
C MET A 86 -11.96 15.55 24.25
N THR A 87 -12.06 14.69 25.26
CA THR A 87 -11.19 13.52 25.45
C THR A 87 -11.34 12.54 24.28
N GLU A 88 -12.56 12.23 23.87
CA GLU A 88 -12.83 11.34 22.74
C GLU A 88 -12.35 11.93 21.41
N ALA A 89 -12.65 13.20 21.14
CA ALA A 89 -12.23 13.93 19.94
C ALA A 89 -10.70 14.00 19.86
N GLN A 90 -10.00 14.21 20.98
CA GLN A 90 -8.54 14.20 21.01
C GLN A 90 -7.97 12.83 20.66
N ALA A 91 -8.57 11.75 21.17
CA ALA A 91 -8.16 10.38 20.83
C ALA A 91 -8.40 10.09 19.34
N VAL A 92 -9.53 10.52 18.79
CA VAL A 92 -9.85 10.40 17.36
C VAL A 92 -8.85 11.16 16.49
N MET A 93 -8.56 12.42 16.82
CA MET A 93 -7.61 13.25 16.06
C MET A 93 -6.19 12.68 16.12
N THR A 94 -5.78 12.12 17.27
CA THR A 94 -4.49 11.44 17.40
C THR A 94 -4.38 10.22 16.47
N LYS A 95 -5.45 9.42 16.37
CA LYS A 95 -5.51 8.30 15.43
C LYS A 95 -5.47 8.78 13.98
N LEU A 96 -6.20 9.85 13.65
CA LEU A 96 -6.17 10.45 12.31
C LEU A 96 -4.76 10.89 11.91
N TRP A 97 -4.02 11.57 12.79
CA TRP A 97 -2.65 11.96 12.50
C TRP A 97 -1.70 10.78 12.36
N THR A 98 -1.94 9.70 13.09
CA THR A 98 -1.17 8.46 12.94
C THR A 98 -1.45 7.82 11.58
N ALA A 99 -2.72 7.75 11.17
CA ALA A 99 -3.12 7.22 9.87
C ALA A 99 -2.62 8.09 8.69
N ASP A 100 -2.59 9.42 8.84
CA ASP A 100 -1.97 10.35 7.87
C ASP A 100 -0.51 9.97 7.62
N ARG A 101 0.24 9.64 8.66
CA ARG A 101 1.63 9.18 8.52
C ARG A 101 1.72 7.79 7.89
N GLY A 102 0.76 6.91 8.15
CA GLY A 102 0.64 5.63 7.45
C GLY A 102 0.52 5.81 5.93
N VAL A 103 -0.34 6.73 5.48
CA VAL A 103 -0.49 7.08 4.05
C VAL A 103 0.82 7.63 3.48
N VAL A 104 1.49 8.55 4.18
CA VAL A 104 2.77 9.13 3.72
C VAL A 104 3.88 8.09 3.61
N LEU A 105 3.90 7.09 4.50
CA LEU A 105 4.95 6.07 4.51
C LEU A 105 4.75 4.98 3.46
N LEU A 106 3.50 4.62 3.17
CA LEU A 106 3.18 3.41 2.41
C LEU A 106 2.69 3.70 0.99
N CYS A 107 2.08 4.87 0.75
CA CYS A 107 1.41 5.21 -0.50
C CYS A 107 2.25 6.07 -1.46
N ASP A 108 1.72 6.27 -2.68
CA ASP A 108 2.29 7.18 -3.69
C ASP A 108 2.42 8.61 -3.10
N PRO A 109 3.57 9.29 -3.29
CA PRO A 109 3.78 10.67 -2.81
C PRO A 109 2.69 11.67 -3.23
N ALA A 110 1.98 11.41 -4.33
CA ALA A 110 0.85 12.22 -4.77
C ALA A 110 -0.30 12.26 -3.76
N LEU A 111 -0.40 11.30 -2.83
CA LEU A 111 -1.43 11.30 -1.76
C LEU A 111 -1.08 12.22 -0.59
N GLU A 112 0.18 12.59 -0.40
CA GLU A 112 0.61 13.33 0.80
C GLU A 112 -0.12 14.67 0.94
N ALA A 113 -0.16 15.47 -0.14
CA ALA A 113 -0.78 16.79 -0.09
C ALA A 113 -2.31 16.71 0.13
N PRO A 114 -3.06 15.89 -0.63
CA PRO A 114 -4.49 15.69 -0.39
C PRO A 114 -4.82 15.13 1.00
N ALA A 115 -4.10 14.12 1.48
CA ALA A 115 -4.32 13.54 2.82
C ALA A 115 -4.13 14.60 3.91
N ARG A 116 -3.05 15.37 3.80
CA ARG A 116 -2.76 16.45 4.76
C ARG A 116 -3.77 17.58 4.71
N ALA A 117 -4.23 17.96 3.52
CA ALA A 117 -5.24 19.00 3.35
C ALA A 117 -6.57 18.55 4.00
N TYR A 118 -6.99 17.32 3.74
CA TYR A 118 -8.20 16.76 4.35
C TYR A 118 -8.08 16.63 5.87
N GLY A 119 -6.97 16.12 6.39
CA GLY A 119 -6.73 16.05 7.84
C GLY A 119 -6.75 17.43 8.52
N ARG A 120 -6.25 18.48 7.86
CA ARG A 120 -6.33 19.85 8.36
C ARG A 120 -7.75 20.41 8.36
N ALA A 121 -8.51 20.16 7.31
CA ALA A 121 -9.92 20.57 7.23
C ALA A 121 -10.74 19.88 8.34
N LEU A 122 -10.51 18.58 8.58
CA LEU A 122 -11.12 17.86 9.69
C LEU A 122 -10.72 18.46 11.04
N ASN A 123 -9.44 18.77 11.25
CA ASN A 123 -8.98 19.42 12.47
C ASN A 123 -9.64 20.79 12.68
N GLN A 124 -9.84 21.55 11.61
CA GLN A 124 -10.57 22.81 11.68
C GLN A 124 -12.04 22.56 12.05
N ALA A 125 -12.72 21.62 11.41
CA ALA A 125 -14.12 21.29 11.71
C ALA A 125 -14.33 20.81 13.16
N VAL A 126 -13.41 19.98 13.68
CA VAL A 126 -13.50 19.47 15.06
C VAL A 126 -13.27 20.58 16.08
N TRP A 127 -12.18 21.35 15.94
CA TRP A 127 -11.75 22.27 17.01
C TRP A 127 -12.18 23.72 16.85
N ARG A 128 -12.65 24.12 15.66
CA ARG A 128 -13.00 25.51 15.35
C ARG A 128 -14.39 25.58 14.75
N GLU A 129 -15.09 26.69 14.97
CA GLU A 129 -16.31 26.96 14.23
C GLU A 129 -16.02 27.07 12.73
N THR A 130 -16.78 26.32 11.93
CA THR A 130 -16.78 26.39 10.46
C THR A 130 -17.62 27.57 9.94
N GLY A 131 -18.07 28.44 10.84
CA GLY A 131 -19.03 29.50 10.54
C GLY A 131 -20.41 28.92 10.23
N ASP A 132 -21.13 29.55 9.31
CA ASP A 132 -22.45 29.11 8.84
C ASP A 132 -22.40 27.93 7.83
N VAL A 133 -21.20 27.38 7.60
CA VAL A 133 -20.99 26.28 6.64
C VAL A 133 -21.12 24.94 7.35
N GLU A 134 -21.92 24.05 6.79
CA GLU A 134 -22.06 22.69 7.30
C GLU A 134 -20.72 21.94 7.23
N VAL A 135 -20.48 21.05 8.20
CA VAL A 135 -19.24 20.26 8.27
C VAL A 135 -19.00 19.51 6.96
N ASN A 136 -20.02 18.91 6.34
CA ASN A 136 -19.85 18.22 5.06
C ASN A 136 -19.41 19.17 3.93
N GLU A 137 -20.05 20.33 3.79
CA GLU A 137 -19.72 21.32 2.76
C GLU A 137 -18.28 21.83 2.93
N HIS A 138 -17.83 22.04 4.17
CA HIS A 138 -16.43 22.43 4.46
C HIS A 138 -15.41 21.35 4.04
N LEU A 139 -15.80 20.08 4.13
CA LEU A 139 -14.90 18.94 3.91
C LEU A 139 -14.94 18.39 2.48
N GLU A 140 -16.00 18.64 1.72
CA GLU A 140 -16.31 17.99 0.45
C GLU A 140 -15.15 18.10 -0.56
N GLU A 141 -14.65 19.31 -0.81
CA GLU A 141 -13.54 19.53 -1.74
C GLU A 141 -12.29 18.73 -1.35
N HIS A 142 -11.97 18.70 -0.06
CA HIS A 142 -10.79 18.02 0.46
C HIS A 142 -10.94 16.49 0.39
N LYS A 143 -12.14 16.00 0.69
CA LYS A 143 -12.51 14.59 0.60
C LYS A 143 -12.42 14.11 -0.84
N ASP A 144 -12.96 14.87 -1.78
CA ASP A 144 -12.92 14.55 -3.21
C ASP A 144 -11.49 14.55 -3.76
N ALA A 145 -10.69 15.56 -3.41
CA ALA A 145 -9.28 15.61 -3.80
C ALA A 145 -8.51 14.38 -3.29
N PHE A 146 -8.74 13.97 -2.04
CA PHE A 146 -8.15 12.76 -1.47
C PHE A 146 -8.62 11.50 -2.22
N MET A 147 -9.92 11.35 -2.46
CA MET A 147 -10.47 10.16 -3.14
C MET A 147 -9.97 10.03 -4.58
N ILE A 148 -9.84 11.14 -5.31
CA ILE A 148 -9.28 11.17 -6.66
C ILE A 148 -7.80 10.73 -6.64
N ALA A 149 -7.01 11.25 -5.70
CA ALA A 149 -5.61 10.88 -5.55
C ALA A 149 -5.45 9.40 -5.17
N ALA A 150 -6.22 8.91 -4.20
CA ALA A 150 -6.22 7.52 -3.76
C ALA A 150 -6.56 6.55 -4.90
N ARG A 151 -7.63 6.83 -5.65
CA ARG A 151 -7.99 6.03 -6.84
C ARG A 151 -6.87 6.02 -7.89
N SER A 152 -6.24 7.17 -8.12
CA SER A 152 -5.15 7.31 -9.10
C SER A 152 -3.91 6.54 -8.67
N SER A 153 -3.56 6.53 -7.38
CA SER A 153 -2.44 5.77 -6.83
C SER A 153 -2.67 4.27 -6.97
N LEU A 154 -3.85 3.78 -6.58
CA LEU A 154 -4.17 2.36 -6.63
C LEU A 154 -4.29 1.80 -8.06
N ALA A 155 -4.51 2.67 -9.05
CA ALA A 155 -4.53 2.29 -10.47
C ALA A 155 -3.12 2.23 -11.11
N ARG A 156 -2.12 2.87 -10.50
CA ARG A 156 -0.72 2.89 -10.97
C ARG A 156 0.15 1.76 -10.39
N THR A 157 -0.39 1.00 -9.43
CA THR A 157 0.31 -0.04 -8.68
C THR A 157 -0.15 -1.42 -9.16
#